data_AF-A0A959M518-F1
#
_entry.id   AF-A0A959M518-F1
#
_cell.length_a   1.000
_cell.length_b   1.000
_cell.length_c   1.000
_cell.angle_alpha   90.00
_cell.angle_beta   90.00
_cell.angle_gamma   90.00
#
_symmetry.space_group_name_H-M   'P 1'
#
loop_
_entity.id
_entity.type
_entity.pdbx_description
1 polymer ?
#
loop_
_entity_poly.entity_id
_entity_poly.type
_entity_poly.pdbx_seq_one_letter_code
_entity_poly.pdbx_strand_id
1 'polypeptide(L)'
;MKYKSLIFKFLILLFTMGSTAMWAQDVDLAEGETLFKNNCASCHNKTMKQDMTGPALAGYAERWADYPAEDLYSWIRNSQALIQAGHPRAAELWSQWGPTVMTSFPGLTDAQINNILAYVNVQADKGPVGPVAGPLVIAEESDNTLMYVLLVGILAILAVVLARIISNLNYLNEAAAGGTPAPRKTLVQILTSKGVIAVVLFAAVVIGGFMTVNNAINLGRQQGYMPDQPIKFSHATHAGTHKIDCQYCHDGARRSKHSVIPAANTCMNCHAAIKVGSTYGTGELTKIYASVGWDPNTGTYLEDYDKMATDEIEAIYKKWMEASYVEANGNMDDTGEELVENQWNDLVTSLTNPTKTDFRGPIEWVKIHNLPDHVYFNHAQHVSVGKVACQTCHGPVEKMAVVEQFSPLSMGWCVNCHRQTEVQFAGNEYYETYETYHEEMANGVRTGVTVEEIGGLECQKCHY
;
A
#
# COMPACT_ATOMS: atom_id res chain seq x y z
N MET A 1 8.56 39.71 55.77
CA MET A 1 8.50 40.52 54.52
C MET A 1 9.78 40.43 53.64
N LYS A 2 10.61 39.38 53.70
CA LYS A 2 11.79 39.24 52.82
C LYS A 2 11.73 38.10 51.78
N TYR A 3 10.76 37.17 51.88
CA TYR A 3 10.66 36.04 50.94
C TYR A 3 9.81 36.29 49.68
N LYS A 4 8.90 37.28 49.68
CA LYS A 4 8.07 37.59 48.50
C LYS A 4 8.80 38.34 47.39
N SER A 5 9.94 38.98 47.68
CA SER A 5 10.71 39.77 46.70
C SER A 5 11.67 38.93 45.84
N LEU A 6 12.00 37.70 46.24
CA LEU A 6 12.94 36.84 45.51
C LEU A 6 12.24 36.04 44.41
N ILE A 7 11.00 35.58 44.66
CA ILE A 7 10.21 34.85 43.67
C ILE A 7 9.82 35.76 42.49
N PHE A 8 9.55 37.05 42.75
CA PHE A 8 9.15 38.00 41.71
C PHE A 8 10.33 38.45 40.81
N LYS A 9 11.57 38.41 41.32
CA LYS A 9 12.76 38.73 40.52
C LYS A 9 13.26 37.54 39.69
N PHE A 10 12.95 36.31 40.10
CA PHE A 10 13.28 35.11 39.33
C PHE A 10 12.33 34.89 38.13
N LEU A 11 11.06 35.31 38.27
CA LEU A 11 10.06 35.22 37.20
C LEU A 11 10.25 36.25 36.07
N ILE A 12 10.89 37.40 36.33
CA ILE A 12 11.16 38.42 35.30
C ILE A 12 12.45 38.13 34.53
N LEU A 13 13.43 37.44 35.12
CA LEU A 13 14.66 37.06 34.42
C LEU A 13 14.46 35.88 33.45
N LEU A 14 13.45 35.02 33.69
CA LEU A 14 13.08 33.93 32.80
C LEU A 14 12.22 34.38 31.60
N PHE A 15 11.68 35.61 31.61
CA PHE A 15 10.79 36.11 30.56
C PHE A 15 11.49 36.99 29.51
N THR A 16 12.80 37.27 29.66
CA THR A 16 13.57 38.09 28.72
C THR A 16 14.65 37.33 27.95
N MET A 17 14.66 35.99 28.04
CA MET A 17 15.59 35.12 27.29
C MET A 17 14.89 34.25 26.23
N GLY A 18 13.67 34.66 25.82
CA GLY A 18 12.85 33.95 24.85
C GLY A 18 12.56 34.76 23.61
N SER A 19 13.57 35.28 22.90
CA SER A 19 13.38 35.82 21.54
C SER A 19 14.70 36.26 20.91
N THR A 20 15.45 35.28 20.38
CA THR A 20 16.14 35.35 19.08
C THR A 20 16.53 33.91 18.69
N ALA A 21 15.56 33.06 18.40
CA ALA A 21 15.82 31.93 17.52
C ALA A 21 15.62 32.48 16.10
N MET A 22 16.73 32.72 15.39
CA MET A 22 16.68 32.81 13.94
C MET A 22 16.03 31.52 13.45
N TRP A 23 14.92 31.65 12.73
CA TRP A 23 14.30 30.54 12.04
C TRP A 23 15.22 30.18 10.87
N ALA A 24 16.15 29.26 11.10
CA ALA A 24 16.57 28.39 10.01
C ALA A 24 15.37 27.47 9.77
N GLN A 25 14.83 27.50 8.56
CA GLN A 25 13.72 26.65 8.18
C GLN A 25 14.28 25.22 8.11
N ASP A 26 14.00 24.41 9.13
CA ASP A 26 14.40 23.01 9.15
C ASP A 26 13.81 22.29 7.92
N VAL A 27 14.65 21.53 7.22
CA VAL A 27 14.27 20.78 6.02
C VAL A 27 13.31 19.65 6.40
N ASP A 28 12.12 19.63 5.78
CA ASP A 28 11.10 18.59 6.00
C ASP A 28 11.21 17.49 4.93
N LEU A 29 11.85 16.38 5.29
CA LEU A 29 12.04 15.24 4.40
C LEU A 29 10.72 14.50 4.07
N ALA A 30 9.72 14.53 4.95
CA ALA A 30 8.44 13.86 4.72
C ALA A 30 7.58 14.67 3.73
N GLU A 31 7.60 15.99 3.84
CA GLU A 31 7.04 16.88 2.83
C GLU A 31 7.76 16.71 1.48
N GLY A 32 9.10 16.66 1.50
CA GLY A 32 9.93 16.41 0.32
C GLY A 32 9.59 15.11 -0.40
N GLU A 33 9.45 14.01 0.34
CA GLU A 33 9.04 12.71 -0.20
C GLU A 33 7.64 12.77 -0.83
N THR A 34 6.70 13.43 -0.16
CA THR A 34 5.31 13.57 -0.63
C THR A 34 5.26 14.39 -1.92
N LEU A 35 5.95 15.52 -1.96
CA LEU A 35 6.03 16.38 -3.14
C LEU A 35 6.72 15.67 -4.31
N PHE A 36 7.78 14.91 -4.05
CA PHE A 36 8.47 14.12 -5.07
C PHE A 36 7.56 13.04 -5.66
N LYS A 37 6.87 12.26 -4.81
CA LYS A 37 5.94 11.21 -5.25
C LYS A 37 4.78 11.76 -6.09
N ASN A 38 4.31 12.95 -5.77
CA ASN A 38 3.17 13.54 -6.44
C ASN A 38 3.54 14.23 -7.76
N ASN A 39 4.74 14.81 -7.86
CA ASN A 39 5.09 15.70 -8.98
C ASN A 39 6.26 15.20 -9.83
N CYS A 40 7.17 14.38 -9.30
CA CYS A 40 8.45 14.06 -9.95
C CYS A 40 8.64 12.57 -10.23
N ALA A 41 8.04 11.69 -9.42
CA ALA A 41 8.26 10.24 -9.47
C ALA A 41 7.70 9.56 -10.73
N SER A 42 6.87 10.24 -11.52
CA SER A 42 6.40 9.74 -12.82
C SER A 42 7.50 9.70 -13.88
N CYS A 43 8.54 10.54 -13.74
CA CYS A 43 9.57 10.70 -14.76
C CYS A 43 10.99 10.41 -14.26
N HIS A 44 11.23 10.53 -12.94
CA HIS A 44 12.55 10.27 -12.35
C HIS A 44 12.56 8.97 -11.53
N ASN A 45 13.69 8.26 -11.60
CA ASN A 45 13.87 6.96 -10.95
C ASN A 45 13.86 7.09 -9.41
N LYS A 46 13.19 6.16 -8.72
CA LYS A 46 13.09 6.12 -7.25
C LYS A 46 14.44 5.99 -6.51
N THR A 47 15.45 5.39 -7.15
CA THR A 47 16.80 5.27 -6.57
C THR A 47 17.62 6.54 -6.75
N MET A 48 17.16 7.48 -7.58
CA MET A 48 17.88 8.66 -8.05
C MET A 48 19.15 8.36 -8.85
N LYS A 49 19.67 7.13 -8.87
CA LYS A 49 20.97 6.78 -9.48
C LYS A 49 20.91 6.43 -10.96
N GLN A 50 19.73 6.12 -11.47
CA GLN A 50 19.53 5.64 -12.83
C GLN A 50 18.59 6.54 -13.60
N ASP A 51 18.80 6.53 -14.91
CA ASP A 51 17.96 7.19 -15.89
C ASP A 51 16.58 6.51 -16.02
N MET A 52 15.55 7.30 -16.35
CA MET A 52 14.20 6.82 -16.64
C MET A 52 13.63 7.65 -17.81
N THR A 53 12.45 8.27 -17.66
CA THR A 53 11.93 9.24 -18.63
C THR A 53 12.74 10.55 -18.58
N GLY A 54 13.28 10.88 -17.41
CA GLY A 54 14.27 11.94 -17.23
C GLY A 54 15.58 11.39 -16.62
N PRO A 55 16.60 12.26 -16.51
CA PRO A 55 17.93 11.87 -16.02
C PRO A 55 17.92 11.44 -14.55
N ALA A 56 18.95 10.67 -14.19
CA ALA A 56 19.31 10.39 -12.81
C ALA A 56 19.48 11.70 -12.02
N LEU A 57 18.88 11.75 -10.83
CA LEU A 57 18.91 12.91 -9.94
C LEU A 57 20.03 12.86 -8.90
N ALA A 58 20.61 11.69 -8.64
CA ALA A 58 21.75 11.53 -7.75
C ALA A 58 22.93 12.35 -8.27
N GLY A 59 23.52 13.18 -7.41
CA GLY A 59 24.60 14.10 -7.78
C GLY A 59 24.16 15.32 -8.59
N TYR A 60 22.90 15.74 -8.47
CA TYR A 60 22.44 16.98 -9.11
C TYR A 60 23.21 18.20 -8.58
N ALA A 61 23.63 18.17 -7.31
CA ALA A 61 24.31 19.29 -6.67
C ALA A 61 25.66 19.57 -7.33
N GLU A 62 26.46 18.53 -7.63
CA GLU A 62 27.71 18.71 -8.36
C GLU A 62 27.46 19.17 -9.80
N ARG A 63 26.42 18.62 -10.46
CA ARG A 63 26.07 18.98 -11.86
C ARG A 63 25.54 20.40 -12.04
N TRP A 64 25.12 21.05 -10.96
CA TRP A 64 24.65 22.44 -10.95
C TRP A 64 25.54 23.36 -10.12
N ALA A 65 26.69 22.88 -9.61
CA ALA A 65 27.56 23.64 -8.70
C ALA A 65 28.15 24.92 -9.32
N ASP A 66 28.32 24.94 -10.64
CA ASP A 66 28.83 26.10 -11.38
C ASP A 66 27.78 27.22 -11.56
N TYR A 67 26.54 26.99 -11.13
CA TYR A 67 25.40 27.90 -11.31
C TYR A 67 24.77 28.29 -9.96
N PRO A 68 24.18 29.48 -9.84
CA PRO A 68 23.33 29.85 -8.71
C PRO A 68 22.24 28.79 -8.44
N ALA A 69 21.97 28.52 -7.16
CA ALA A 69 20.89 27.60 -6.76
C ALA A 69 19.51 28.01 -7.31
N GLU A 70 19.30 29.31 -7.51
CA GLU A 70 18.10 29.91 -8.10
C GLU A 70 17.85 29.42 -9.54
N ASP A 71 18.90 29.09 -10.30
CA ASP A 71 18.79 28.60 -11.67
C ASP A 71 18.24 27.16 -11.67
N LEU A 72 18.67 26.34 -10.71
CA LEU A 72 18.10 25.00 -10.50
C LEU A 72 16.63 25.09 -10.06
N TYR A 73 16.28 26.04 -9.18
CA TYR A 73 14.88 26.22 -8.78
C TYR A 73 14.02 26.69 -9.95
N SER A 74 14.54 27.59 -10.77
CA SER A 74 13.88 28.08 -11.99
C SER A 74 13.70 26.96 -13.02
N TRP A 75 14.69 26.07 -13.16
CA TRP A 75 14.59 24.87 -14.00
C TRP A 75 13.47 23.94 -13.52
N ILE A 76 13.41 23.65 -12.21
CA ILE A 76 12.39 22.77 -11.62
C ILE A 76 10.99 23.36 -11.81
N ARG A 77 10.82 24.67 -11.67
CA ARG A 77 9.54 25.33 -11.90
C ARG A 77 9.15 25.37 -13.37
N ASN A 78 10.09 25.70 -14.26
CA ASN A 78 9.82 25.84 -15.68
C ASN A 78 11.10 25.68 -16.52
N SER A 79 11.41 24.42 -16.85
CA SER A 79 12.57 24.06 -17.68
C SER A 79 12.55 24.76 -19.04
N GLN A 80 11.37 24.87 -19.68
CA GLN A 80 11.22 25.47 -21.01
C GLN A 80 11.53 26.96 -21.01
N ALA A 81 11.15 27.70 -19.97
CA ALA A 81 11.50 29.11 -19.84
C ALA A 81 13.01 29.32 -19.72
N LEU A 82 13.70 28.46 -18.97
CA LEU A 82 15.16 28.55 -18.79
C LEU A 82 15.93 28.15 -20.06
N ILE A 83 15.39 27.20 -20.84
CA ILE A 83 15.92 26.84 -22.18
C ILE A 83 15.77 28.01 -23.14
N GLN A 84 14.60 28.64 -23.20
CA GLN A 84 14.33 29.80 -24.07
C GLN A 84 15.16 31.03 -23.68
N ALA A 85 15.48 31.18 -22.40
CA ALA A 85 16.40 32.20 -21.90
C ALA A 85 17.88 31.96 -22.30
N GLY A 86 18.19 30.82 -22.92
CA GLY A 86 19.53 30.50 -23.41
C GLY A 86 20.50 30.06 -22.33
N HIS A 87 20.01 29.56 -21.19
CA HIS A 87 20.88 29.10 -20.11
C HIS A 87 21.72 27.88 -20.56
N PRO A 88 23.07 27.92 -20.41
CA PRO A 88 23.97 26.94 -21.03
C PRO A 88 23.71 25.51 -20.55
N ARG A 89 23.49 25.29 -19.25
CA ARG A 89 23.15 23.96 -18.71
C ARG A 89 21.78 23.45 -19.16
N ALA A 90 20.83 24.37 -19.31
CA ALA A 90 19.46 24.03 -19.71
C ALA A 90 19.44 23.57 -21.18
N ALA A 91 20.18 24.26 -22.04
CA ALA A 91 20.36 23.91 -23.44
C ALA A 91 21.10 22.56 -23.60
N GLU A 92 22.12 22.30 -22.78
CA GLU A 92 22.84 21.03 -22.76
C GLU A 92 21.89 19.86 -22.40
N LEU A 93 21.12 19.99 -21.32
CA LEU A 93 20.14 18.98 -20.91
C LEU A 93 19.08 18.76 -21.99
N TRP A 94 18.60 19.82 -22.63
CA TRP A 94 17.65 19.71 -23.73
C TRP A 94 18.22 18.98 -24.95
N SER A 95 19.51 19.16 -25.25
CA SER A 95 20.16 18.44 -26.35
C SER A 95 20.26 16.92 -26.12
N GLN A 96 20.31 16.49 -24.86
CA GLN A 96 20.44 15.08 -24.48
C GLN A 96 19.08 14.38 -24.30
N TRP A 97 18.09 15.09 -23.78
CA TRP A 97 16.80 14.52 -23.37
C TRP A 97 15.61 14.96 -24.23
N GLY A 98 15.81 15.93 -25.12
CA GLY A 98 14.82 16.32 -26.11
C GLY A 98 14.45 15.14 -27.03
N PRO A 99 13.19 15.02 -27.47
CA PRO A 99 12.10 15.99 -27.32
C PRO A 99 11.26 15.82 -26.04
N THR A 100 11.70 15.05 -25.04
CA THR A 100 10.94 14.83 -23.80
C THR A 100 10.91 16.10 -22.94
N VAL A 101 9.71 16.67 -22.75
CA VAL A 101 9.50 17.92 -22.00
C VAL A 101 9.23 17.61 -20.53
N MET A 102 10.00 18.20 -19.62
CA MET A 102 9.70 18.20 -18.19
C MET A 102 8.50 19.11 -17.89
N THR A 103 7.46 18.55 -17.27
CA THR A 103 6.27 19.29 -16.82
C THR A 103 6.64 20.49 -15.94
N SER A 104 5.90 21.60 -16.08
CA SER A 104 6.13 22.82 -15.29
C SER A 104 5.41 22.77 -13.96
N PHE A 105 6.09 23.20 -12.90
CA PHE A 105 5.59 23.24 -11.52
C PHE A 105 5.66 24.66 -10.93
N PRO A 106 4.91 25.64 -11.49
CA PRO A 106 5.03 27.04 -11.08
C PRO A 106 4.57 27.29 -9.64
N GLY A 107 3.77 26.39 -9.07
CA GLY A 107 3.26 26.49 -7.70
C GLY A 107 4.24 26.06 -6.59
N LEU A 108 5.41 25.50 -6.93
CA LEU A 108 6.38 25.07 -5.91
C LEU A 108 7.16 26.26 -5.33
N THR A 109 7.13 26.41 -4.02
CA THR A 109 7.93 27.42 -3.29
C THR A 109 9.39 26.99 -3.15
N ASP A 110 10.31 27.91 -2.86
CA ASP A 110 11.74 27.58 -2.70
C ASP A 110 11.95 26.59 -1.54
N ALA A 111 11.19 26.73 -0.46
CA ALA A 111 11.20 25.80 0.67
C ALA A 111 10.80 24.39 0.24
N GLN A 112 9.74 24.26 -0.57
CA GLN A 112 9.27 22.98 -1.08
C GLN A 112 10.27 22.33 -2.06
N ILE A 113 10.91 23.14 -2.91
CA ILE A 113 11.98 22.66 -3.79
C ILE A 113 13.16 22.16 -2.95
N ASN A 114 13.54 22.88 -1.90
CA ASN A 114 14.60 22.44 -0.98
C ASN A 114 14.25 21.13 -0.27
N ASN A 115 13.01 20.95 0.17
CA ASN A 115 12.54 19.70 0.76
C ASN A 115 12.62 18.53 -0.25
N ILE A 116 12.23 18.75 -1.51
CA ILE A 116 12.36 17.75 -2.59
C ILE A 116 13.83 17.40 -2.83
N LEU A 117 14.70 18.41 -2.98
CA LEU A 117 16.12 18.24 -3.26
C LEU A 117 16.87 17.54 -2.11
N ALA A 118 16.48 17.81 -0.87
CA ALA A 118 16.99 17.10 0.30
C ALA A 118 16.53 15.64 0.34
N TYR A 119 15.26 15.36 0.02
CA TYR A 119 14.75 14.00 -0.13
C TYR A 119 15.54 13.23 -1.22
N VAL A 120 15.79 13.86 -2.37
CA VAL A 120 16.58 13.27 -3.47
C VAL A 120 17.98 12.87 -3.00
N ASN A 121 18.69 13.73 -2.25
CA ASN A 121 20.02 13.39 -1.73
C ASN A 121 19.96 12.21 -0.75
N VAL A 122 19.05 12.26 0.23
CA VAL A 122 18.87 11.16 1.21
C VAL A 122 18.52 9.84 0.52
N GLN A 123 17.73 9.90 -0.55
CA GLN A 123 17.32 8.74 -1.31
C GLN A 123 18.43 8.22 -2.24
N ALA A 124 19.28 9.09 -2.76
CA ALA A 124 20.47 8.74 -3.54
C ALA A 124 21.57 8.11 -2.68
N ASP A 125 21.78 8.56 -1.46
CA ASP A 125 22.85 8.06 -0.59
C ASP A 125 22.55 6.67 0.01
N LYS A 126 21.26 6.28 0.02
CA LYS A 126 20.85 4.91 0.35
C LYS A 126 21.21 3.98 -0.83
N GLY A 127 22.34 3.27 -0.72
CA GLY A 127 22.69 2.13 -1.59
C GLY A 127 21.63 1.01 -1.58
N PRO A 128 21.78 -0.05 -2.40
CA PRO A 128 20.80 -1.14 -2.45
C PRO A 128 20.83 -1.85 -1.10
N VAL A 129 19.76 -1.68 -0.31
CA VAL A 129 19.52 -2.47 0.88
C VAL A 129 18.15 -3.08 0.73
N GLY A 130 18.14 -4.40 0.83
CA GLY A 130 16.93 -5.21 0.97
C GLY A 130 16.03 -4.73 2.09
N PRO A 131 14.86 -5.36 2.26
CA PRO A 131 13.74 -4.80 2.98
C PRO A 131 14.13 -4.46 4.42
N VAL A 132 14.28 -3.17 4.70
CA VAL A 132 14.31 -2.68 6.07
C VAL A 132 12.86 -2.66 6.52
N ALA A 133 12.47 -3.71 7.23
CA ALA A 133 11.24 -3.75 8.01
C ALA A 133 11.33 -2.67 9.09
N GLY A 134 10.94 -1.44 8.74
CA GLY A 134 10.54 -0.42 9.68
C GLY A 134 9.04 -0.55 9.90
N PRO A 135 8.53 -0.54 11.15
CA PRO A 135 7.11 -0.69 11.38
C PRO A 135 6.36 0.47 10.71
N LEU A 136 5.44 0.14 9.80
CA LEU A 136 4.38 1.05 9.43
C LEU A 136 3.60 1.34 10.72
N VAL A 137 3.69 2.59 11.21
CA VAL A 137 2.72 3.08 12.19
C VAL A 137 1.43 3.31 11.43
N ILE A 138 0.67 2.23 11.28
CA ILE A 138 -0.77 2.30 11.05
C ILE A 138 -1.30 2.97 12.32
N ALA A 139 -2.17 3.98 12.19
CA ALA A 139 -2.92 4.46 13.34
C ALA A 139 -3.72 3.28 13.88
N GLU A 140 -3.20 2.64 14.95
CA GLU A 140 -3.91 1.61 15.68
C GLU A 140 -5.21 2.23 16.16
N GLU A 141 -6.31 1.60 15.78
CA GLU A 141 -7.54 1.72 16.54
C GLU A 141 -7.17 1.37 17.99
N SER A 142 -7.37 2.31 18.92
CA SER A 142 -6.85 2.20 20.28
C SER A 142 -7.18 0.84 20.88
N ASP A 143 -6.15 0.01 21.14
CA ASP A 143 -6.33 -1.27 21.83
C ASP A 143 -6.70 -0.99 23.28
N ASN A 144 -8.02 -0.85 23.50
CA ASN A 144 -8.60 -0.59 24.80
C ASN A 144 -8.57 -1.83 25.70
N THR A 145 -8.02 -2.95 25.23
CA THR A 145 -7.90 -4.19 26.02
C THR A 145 -7.17 -3.94 27.33
N LEU A 146 -6.07 -3.18 27.32
CA LEU A 146 -5.32 -2.87 28.54
C LEU A 146 -6.13 -1.99 29.51
N MET A 147 -6.91 -1.03 29.00
CA MET A 147 -7.83 -0.23 29.80
C MET A 147 -8.94 -1.10 30.41
N TYR A 148 -9.54 -2.00 29.64
CA TYR A 148 -10.58 -2.90 30.12
C TYR A 148 -10.05 -3.91 31.14
N VAL A 149 -8.85 -4.46 30.93
CA VAL A 149 -8.18 -5.36 31.90
C VAL A 149 -7.90 -4.62 33.21
N LEU A 150 -7.38 -3.38 33.14
CA LEU A 150 -7.18 -2.54 34.33
C LEU A 150 -8.51 -2.24 35.04
N LEU A 151 -9.55 -1.89 34.29
CA LEU A 151 -10.86 -1.54 34.84
C LEU A 151 -11.53 -2.75 35.52
N VAL A 152 -11.48 -3.93 34.90
CA VAL A 152 -11.94 -5.19 35.52
C VAL A 152 -11.12 -5.51 36.77
N GLY A 153 -9.80 -5.31 36.74
CA GLY A 153 -8.92 -5.49 37.90
C GLY A 153 -9.30 -4.59 39.08
N ILE A 154 -9.51 -3.29 38.82
CA ILE A 154 -9.92 -2.31 39.83
C ILE A 154 -11.30 -2.67 40.40
N LEU A 155 -12.27 -3.03 39.55
CA LEU A 155 -13.60 -3.43 39.99
C LEU A 155 -13.57 -4.71 40.84
N ALA A 156 -12.72 -5.68 40.50
CA ALA A 156 -12.55 -6.90 41.29
C ALA A 156 -11.96 -6.59 42.68
N ILE A 157 -10.97 -5.69 42.76
CA ILE A 157 -10.41 -5.24 44.04
C ILE A 157 -11.48 -4.53 44.89
N LEU A 158 -12.24 -3.61 44.29
CA LEU A 158 -13.33 -2.91 44.97
C LEU A 158 -14.40 -3.88 45.47
N ALA A 159 -14.77 -4.88 44.68
CA ALA A 159 -15.73 -5.92 45.07
C ALA A 159 -15.24 -6.71 46.30
N VAL A 160 -13.94 -7.07 46.34
CA VAL A 160 -13.34 -7.76 47.50
C VAL A 160 -13.33 -6.86 48.74
N VAL A 161 -12.98 -5.58 48.59
CA VAL A 161 -12.98 -4.61 49.69
C VAL A 161 -14.39 -4.41 50.25
N LEU A 162 -15.38 -4.20 49.38
CA LEU A 162 -16.78 -4.04 49.77
C LEU A 162 -17.33 -5.31 50.44
N ALA A 163 -17.05 -6.50 49.90
CA ALA A 163 -17.45 -7.76 50.52
C ALA A 163 -16.88 -7.91 51.94
N ARG A 164 -15.63 -7.47 52.15
CA ARG A 164 -14.99 -7.49 53.48
C ARG A 164 -15.60 -6.47 54.44
N ILE A 165 -15.91 -5.26 53.96
CA ILE A 165 -16.58 -4.21 54.74
C ILE A 165 -17.97 -4.67 55.17
N ILE A 166 -18.78 -5.20 54.25
CA ILE A 166 -20.13 -5.73 54.52
C ILE A 166 -20.05 -6.89 55.51
N SER A 167 -19.12 -7.83 55.33
CA SER A 167 -18.94 -8.93 56.28
C SER A 167 -18.56 -8.45 57.67
N ASN A 168 -17.77 -7.38 57.79
CA ASN A 168 -17.38 -6.79 59.06
C ASN A 168 -18.54 -6.03 59.73
N LEU A 169 -19.31 -5.27 58.95
CA LEU A 169 -20.51 -4.56 59.40
C LEU A 169 -21.57 -5.53 59.92
N ASN A 170 -21.84 -6.63 59.21
CA ASN A 170 -22.80 -7.64 59.65
C ASN A 170 -22.37 -8.31 60.97
N TYR A 171 -21.08 -8.62 61.11
CA TYR A 171 -20.53 -9.15 62.36
C TYR A 171 -20.71 -8.18 63.53
N LEU A 172 -20.46 -6.88 63.32
CA LEU A 172 -20.61 -5.85 64.35
C LEU A 172 -22.09 -5.61 64.70
N ASN A 173 -23.00 -5.63 63.73
CA ASN A 173 -24.44 -5.49 63.95
C ASN A 173 -25.01 -6.66 64.77
N GLU A 174 -24.62 -7.90 64.47
CA GLU A 174 -25.06 -9.08 65.25
C GLU A 174 -24.49 -9.06 66.68
N ALA A 175 -23.23 -8.66 66.84
CA ALA A 175 -22.61 -8.50 68.16
C ALA A 175 -23.29 -7.39 68.98
N ALA A 176 -23.66 -6.28 68.35
CA ALA A 176 -24.38 -5.18 68.99
C ALA A 176 -25.83 -5.54 69.35
N ALA A 177 -26.46 -6.47 68.62
CA ALA A 177 -27.80 -6.98 68.89
C ALA A 177 -27.87 -8.03 70.02
N GLY A 178 -26.75 -8.35 70.67
CA GLY A 178 -26.68 -9.30 71.78
C GLY A 178 -26.68 -10.79 71.38
N GLY A 179 -26.54 -11.09 70.09
CA GLY A 179 -26.39 -12.46 69.59
C GLY A 179 -24.93 -12.93 69.59
N THR A 180 -24.69 -14.25 69.60
CA THR A 180 -23.37 -14.82 69.30
C THR A 180 -23.09 -14.73 67.80
N PRO A 181 -22.15 -13.89 67.34
CA PRO A 181 -21.97 -13.66 65.90
C PRO A 181 -21.42 -14.91 65.21
N ALA A 182 -21.86 -15.15 63.97
CA ALA A 182 -21.29 -16.22 63.15
C ALA A 182 -19.77 -16.00 62.88
N PRO A 183 -18.97 -17.08 62.73
CA PRO A 183 -17.54 -16.95 62.46
C PRO A 183 -17.28 -16.20 61.15
N ARG A 184 -16.27 -15.32 61.16
CA ARG A 184 -15.90 -14.50 59.98
C ARG A 184 -15.54 -15.41 58.81
N LYS A 185 -16.18 -15.19 57.66
CA LYS A 185 -15.88 -15.95 56.44
C LYS A 185 -14.51 -15.57 55.91
N THR A 186 -13.68 -16.56 55.60
CA THR A 186 -12.37 -16.33 54.98
C THR A 186 -12.51 -16.01 53.49
N LEU A 187 -11.48 -15.43 52.86
CA LEU A 187 -11.51 -15.11 51.43
C LEU A 187 -11.85 -16.34 50.57
N VAL A 188 -11.30 -17.51 50.94
CA VAL A 188 -11.57 -18.80 50.29
C VAL A 188 -13.04 -19.21 50.41
N GLN A 189 -13.67 -18.99 51.56
CA GLN A 189 -15.10 -19.30 51.77
C GLN A 189 -16.04 -18.36 51.01
N ILE A 190 -15.61 -17.12 50.76
CA ILE A 190 -16.35 -16.17 49.93
C ILE A 190 -16.24 -16.58 48.46
N LEU A 191 -15.03 -16.87 47.98
CA LEU A 191 -14.78 -17.29 46.60
C LEU A 191 -15.40 -18.65 46.26
N THR A 192 -15.49 -19.57 47.22
CA THR A 192 -16.17 -20.88 47.05
C THR A 192 -17.66 -20.84 47.42
N SER A 193 -18.23 -19.65 47.66
CA SER A 193 -19.66 -19.54 47.93
C SER A 193 -20.48 -19.88 46.68
N LYS A 194 -21.66 -20.49 46.87
CA LYS A 194 -22.56 -20.87 45.77
C LYS A 194 -22.90 -19.69 44.84
N GLY A 195 -23.00 -18.48 45.39
CA GLY A 195 -23.25 -17.26 44.60
C GLY A 195 -22.08 -16.87 43.70
N VAL A 196 -20.85 -16.87 44.23
CA VAL A 196 -19.66 -16.55 43.43
C VAL A 196 -19.40 -17.64 42.39
N ILE A 197 -19.52 -18.92 42.76
CA ILE A 197 -19.40 -20.04 41.81
C ILE A 197 -20.44 -19.91 40.69
N ALA A 198 -21.69 -19.56 41.01
CA ALA A 198 -22.73 -19.37 40.00
C ALA A 198 -22.42 -18.21 39.04
N VAL A 199 -21.91 -17.07 39.56
CA VAL A 199 -21.50 -15.93 38.73
C VAL A 199 -20.30 -16.27 37.84
N VAL A 200 -19.30 -16.97 38.38
CA VAL A 200 -18.12 -17.40 37.60
C VAL A 200 -18.51 -18.41 36.53
N LEU A 201 -19.36 -19.39 36.84
CA LEU A 201 -19.89 -20.33 35.85
C LEU A 201 -20.70 -19.62 34.77
N PHE A 202 -21.57 -18.68 35.14
CA PHE A 202 -22.33 -17.89 34.18
C PHE A 202 -21.40 -17.08 33.26
N ALA A 203 -20.40 -16.39 33.83
CA ALA A 203 -19.40 -15.66 33.05
C ALA A 203 -18.61 -16.59 32.12
N ALA A 204 -18.20 -17.76 32.60
CA ALA A 204 -17.48 -18.75 31.79
C ALA A 204 -18.34 -19.27 30.64
N VAL A 205 -19.64 -19.51 30.85
CA VAL A 205 -20.57 -19.91 29.79
C VAL A 205 -20.78 -18.80 28.77
N VAL A 206 -20.93 -17.54 29.22
CA VAL A 206 -21.10 -16.38 28.33
C VAL A 206 -19.82 -16.15 27.50
N ILE A 207 -18.65 -16.13 28.14
CA ILE A 207 -17.36 -15.94 27.46
C ILE A 207 -17.08 -17.12 26.52
N GLY A 208 -17.27 -18.35 26.99
CA GLY A 208 -17.10 -19.56 26.18
C GLY A 208 -18.05 -19.57 24.98
N GLY A 209 -19.31 -19.20 25.18
CA GLY A 209 -20.29 -19.06 24.11
C GLY A 209 -19.90 -17.98 23.11
N PHE A 210 -19.53 -16.78 23.58
CA PHE A 210 -19.07 -15.67 22.75
C PHE A 210 -17.83 -16.04 21.93
N MET A 211 -16.80 -16.62 22.54
CA MET A 211 -15.59 -17.06 21.86
C MET A 211 -15.90 -18.15 20.84
N THR A 212 -16.74 -19.13 21.18
CA THR A 212 -17.13 -20.21 20.26
C THR A 212 -17.84 -19.66 19.03
N VAL A 213 -18.82 -18.77 19.23
CA VAL A 213 -19.58 -18.15 18.14
C VAL A 213 -18.67 -17.28 17.27
N ASN A 214 -17.81 -16.44 17.85
CA ASN A 214 -16.93 -15.59 17.06
C ASN A 214 -15.89 -16.37 16.26
N ASN A 215 -15.28 -17.41 16.85
CA ASN A 215 -14.37 -18.27 16.12
C ASN A 215 -15.10 -19.03 15.00
N ALA A 216 -16.34 -19.45 15.22
CA ALA A 216 -17.17 -20.06 14.18
C ALA A 216 -17.53 -19.08 13.05
N ILE A 217 -17.81 -17.81 13.36
CA ILE A 217 -18.09 -16.76 12.36
C ILE A 217 -16.84 -16.38 11.56
N ASN A 218 -15.67 -16.44 12.20
CA ASN A 218 -14.39 -16.17 11.55
C ASN A 218 -13.88 -17.33 10.71
N LEU A 219 -14.43 -18.53 10.90
CA LEU A 219 -14.10 -19.70 10.10
C LEU A 219 -14.43 -19.44 8.62
N GLY A 220 -13.42 -19.59 7.75
CA GLY A 220 -13.56 -19.33 6.33
C GLY A 220 -13.39 -17.87 5.91
N ARG A 221 -13.14 -16.94 6.84
CA ARG A 221 -12.70 -15.57 6.49
C ARG A 221 -11.20 -15.56 6.26
N GLN A 222 -10.77 -14.92 5.17
CA GLN A 222 -9.37 -14.87 4.74
C GLN A 222 -8.78 -13.45 4.86
N GLN A 223 -9.32 -12.60 5.74
CA GLN A 223 -8.78 -11.26 5.93
C GLN A 223 -7.32 -11.32 6.39
N GLY A 224 -6.48 -10.46 5.81
CA GLY A 224 -5.03 -10.46 6.02
C GLY A 224 -4.28 -11.60 5.32
N TYR A 225 -4.95 -12.42 4.50
CA TYR A 225 -4.27 -13.42 3.70
C TYR A 225 -3.34 -12.74 2.69
N MET A 226 -2.05 -13.02 2.81
CA MET A 226 -0.95 -12.42 2.03
C MET A 226 0.07 -13.51 1.69
N PRO A 227 -0.18 -14.30 0.63
CA PRO A 227 0.73 -15.35 0.20
C PRO A 227 1.93 -14.79 -0.54
N ASP A 228 3.05 -15.53 -0.50
CA ASP A 228 4.18 -15.27 -1.37
C ASP A 228 3.79 -15.46 -2.85
N GLN A 229 4.29 -14.57 -3.70
CA GLN A 229 4.04 -14.57 -5.13
C GLN A 229 5.32 -14.99 -5.89
N PRO A 230 5.20 -15.61 -7.08
CA PRO A 230 6.34 -15.92 -7.95
C PRO A 230 7.25 -14.72 -8.22
N ILE A 231 6.64 -13.55 -8.37
CA ILE A 231 7.34 -12.29 -8.58
C ILE A 231 6.91 -11.34 -7.48
N LYS A 232 7.88 -10.67 -6.85
CA LYS A 232 7.66 -9.70 -5.77
C LYS A 232 7.14 -8.37 -6.33
N PHE A 233 5.97 -8.42 -6.96
CA PHE A 233 5.32 -7.27 -7.59
C PHE A 233 4.78 -6.30 -6.52
N SER A 234 5.11 -5.02 -6.66
CA SER A 234 4.72 -3.98 -5.70
C SER A 234 3.66 -3.04 -6.25
N HIS A 235 2.43 -3.10 -5.73
CA HIS A 235 1.39 -2.13 -6.07
C HIS A 235 1.72 -0.73 -5.53
N ALA A 236 2.40 -0.63 -4.39
CA ALA A 236 2.87 0.64 -3.83
C ALA A 236 3.83 1.41 -4.76
N THR A 237 4.67 0.70 -5.52
CA THR A 237 5.51 1.34 -6.54
C THR A 237 4.68 1.77 -7.75
N HIS A 238 3.90 0.85 -8.33
CA HIS A 238 3.19 1.12 -9.59
C HIS A 238 2.01 2.10 -9.42
N ALA A 239 1.04 1.78 -8.54
CA ALA A 239 -0.13 2.62 -8.32
C ALA A 239 0.16 3.76 -7.32
N GLY A 240 1.00 3.51 -6.30
CA GLY A 240 1.28 4.48 -5.25
C GLY A 240 2.27 5.57 -5.67
N THR A 241 3.43 5.17 -6.17
CA THR A 241 4.55 6.08 -6.49
C THR A 241 4.44 6.64 -7.90
N HIS A 242 4.20 5.78 -8.89
CA HIS A 242 4.09 6.20 -10.30
C HIS A 242 2.67 6.57 -10.72
N LYS A 243 1.68 6.44 -9.83
CA LYS A 243 0.28 6.83 -10.06
C LYS A 243 -0.34 6.18 -11.31
N ILE A 244 0.11 4.96 -11.65
CA ILE A 244 -0.47 4.20 -12.75
C ILE A 244 -1.91 3.84 -12.39
N ASP A 245 -2.85 4.17 -13.28
CA ASP A 245 -4.26 3.88 -13.07
C ASP A 245 -4.51 2.37 -12.93
N CYS A 246 -5.39 1.99 -12.00
CA CYS A 246 -5.67 0.57 -11.72
C CYS A 246 -6.15 -0.17 -12.98
N GLN A 247 -6.97 0.48 -13.82
CA GLN A 247 -7.57 -0.13 -15.00
C GLN A 247 -6.62 -0.21 -16.19
N TYR A 248 -5.41 0.36 -16.11
CA TYR A 248 -4.39 0.16 -17.13
C TYR A 248 -3.93 -1.31 -17.16
N CYS A 249 -3.65 -1.87 -15.99
CA CYS A 249 -3.28 -3.28 -15.85
C CYS A 249 -4.50 -4.20 -15.68
N HIS A 250 -5.49 -3.74 -14.91
CA HIS A 250 -6.72 -4.50 -14.61
C HIS A 250 -7.87 -4.07 -15.50
N ASP A 251 -7.63 -4.08 -16.81
CA ASP A 251 -8.55 -3.52 -17.79
C ASP A 251 -9.86 -4.32 -17.96
N GLY A 252 -9.86 -5.59 -17.54
CA GLY A 252 -11.06 -6.41 -17.43
C GLY A 252 -12.08 -5.88 -16.43
N ALA A 253 -11.67 -5.09 -15.43
CA ALA A 253 -12.57 -4.59 -14.39
C ALA A 253 -13.75 -3.76 -14.92
N ARG A 254 -13.56 -3.03 -16.02
CA ARG A 254 -14.60 -2.17 -16.63
C ARG A 254 -15.51 -2.85 -17.64
N ARG A 255 -15.12 -4.02 -18.16
CA ARG A 255 -15.81 -4.67 -19.30
C ARG A 255 -16.25 -6.11 -19.04
N SER A 256 -15.62 -6.79 -18.10
CA SER A 256 -15.83 -8.21 -17.85
C SER A 256 -16.31 -8.46 -16.42
N LYS A 257 -16.83 -9.67 -16.20
CA LYS A 257 -17.17 -10.14 -14.85
C LYS A 257 -15.92 -10.35 -13.99
N HIS A 258 -14.79 -10.68 -14.61
CA HIS A 258 -13.52 -10.91 -13.94
C HIS A 258 -12.54 -9.80 -14.29
N SER A 259 -12.01 -9.14 -13.27
CA SER A 259 -10.81 -8.33 -13.42
C SER A 259 -9.62 -9.28 -13.57
N VAL A 260 -9.08 -9.39 -14.78
CA VAL A 260 -7.99 -10.31 -15.09
C VAL A 260 -6.67 -9.80 -14.49
N ILE A 261 -5.79 -10.73 -14.15
CA ILE A 261 -4.38 -10.41 -13.91
C ILE A 261 -3.76 -10.11 -15.29
N PRO A 262 -3.02 -9.00 -15.46
CA PRO A 262 -2.45 -8.65 -16.75
C PRO A 262 -1.54 -9.75 -17.28
N ALA A 263 -1.59 -9.96 -18.60
CA ALA A 263 -0.59 -10.79 -19.27
C ALA A 263 0.79 -10.14 -19.16
N ALA A 264 1.85 -10.95 -19.25
CA ALA A 264 3.23 -10.45 -19.13
C ALA A 264 3.60 -9.41 -20.21
N ASN A 265 2.91 -9.40 -21.36
CA ASN A 265 3.04 -8.36 -22.38
C ASN A 265 2.72 -6.95 -21.85
N THR A 266 1.74 -6.82 -20.94
CA THR A 266 1.44 -5.53 -20.31
C THR A 266 2.63 -5.00 -19.51
N CYS A 267 3.38 -5.89 -18.86
CA CYS A 267 4.62 -5.54 -18.16
C CYS A 267 5.68 -5.02 -19.15
N MET A 268 5.79 -5.67 -20.31
CA MET A 268 6.81 -5.35 -21.32
C MET A 268 6.60 -4.01 -22.01
N ASN A 269 5.39 -3.44 -21.99
CA ASN A 269 5.13 -2.08 -22.49
C ASN A 269 6.05 -1.01 -21.88
N CYS A 270 6.51 -1.23 -20.64
CA CYS A 270 7.45 -0.35 -19.95
C CYS A 270 8.78 -1.05 -19.65
N HIS A 271 8.75 -2.32 -19.26
CA HIS A 271 9.93 -3.05 -18.81
C HIS A 271 10.88 -3.49 -19.93
N ALA A 272 10.54 -3.25 -21.21
CA ALA A 272 11.53 -3.31 -22.28
C ALA A 272 12.60 -2.20 -22.15
N ALA A 273 12.20 -1.02 -21.66
CA ALA A 273 13.09 0.12 -21.43
C ALA A 273 13.57 0.20 -19.96
N ILE A 274 12.70 -0.13 -19.01
CA ILE A 274 13.03 -0.11 -17.57
C ILE A 274 13.58 -1.48 -17.17
N LYS A 275 14.91 -1.58 -17.03
CA LYS A 275 15.62 -2.84 -16.80
C LYS A 275 15.99 -3.14 -15.34
N VAL A 276 15.87 -2.15 -14.45
CA VAL A 276 16.25 -2.28 -13.04
C VAL A 276 15.12 -1.79 -12.14
N GLY A 277 14.72 -2.64 -11.19
CA GLY A 277 13.71 -2.33 -10.18
C GLY A 277 14.29 -1.64 -8.95
N SER A 278 13.47 -0.83 -8.27
CA SER A 278 13.92 -0.01 -7.14
C SER A 278 14.32 -0.78 -5.88
N THR A 279 13.81 -2.01 -5.70
CA THR A 279 13.95 -2.77 -4.44
C THR A 279 14.80 -4.03 -4.63
N TYR A 280 14.64 -4.71 -5.76
CA TYR A 280 15.26 -6.01 -6.02
C TYR A 280 16.20 -5.99 -7.24
N GLY A 281 16.63 -4.79 -7.66
CA GLY A 281 17.51 -4.63 -8.82
C GLY A 281 16.94 -5.31 -10.07
N THR A 282 17.75 -6.13 -10.73
CA THR A 282 17.39 -6.89 -11.93
C THR A 282 16.60 -8.16 -11.65
N GLY A 283 16.68 -8.74 -10.44
CA GLY A 283 16.23 -10.11 -10.17
C GLY A 283 14.75 -10.37 -10.51
N GLU A 284 13.84 -9.50 -10.07
CA GLU A 284 12.40 -9.69 -10.32
C GLU A 284 12.01 -9.39 -11.78
N LEU A 285 12.73 -8.49 -12.47
CA LEU A 285 12.47 -8.18 -13.89
C LEU A 285 12.99 -9.30 -14.79
N THR A 286 14.12 -9.92 -14.45
CA THR A 286 14.65 -11.07 -15.19
C THR A 286 13.67 -12.24 -15.20
N LYS A 287 12.88 -12.43 -14.13
CA LYS A 287 11.78 -13.40 -14.12
C LYS A 287 10.72 -13.11 -15.18
N ILE A 288 10.36 -11.84 -15.36
CA ILE A 288 9.41 -11.43 -16.41
C ILE A 288 10.00 -11.71 -17.79
N TYR A 289 11.27 -11.35 -18.00
CA TYR A 289 11.98 -11.57 -19.25
C TYR A 289 12.04 -13.06 -19.61
N ALA A 290 12.42 -13.92 -18.66
CA ALA A 290 12.43 -15.37 -18.83
C ALA A 290 11.04 -15.98 -19.05
N SER A 291 9.99 -15.39 -18.49
CA SER A 291 8.62 -15.84 -18.75
C SER A 291 8.20 -15.57 -20.21
N VAL A 292 8.61 -14.44 -20.80
CA VAL A 292 8.17 -14.00 -22.14
C VAL A 292 9.21 -14.22 -23.26
N GLY A 293 10.43 -14.63 -22.93
CA GLY A 293 11.53 -14.77 -23.89
C GLY A 293 12.13 -13.44 -24.36
N TRP A 294 12.20 -12.43 -23.49
CA TRP A 294 12.84 -11.16 -23.80
C TRP A 294 14.34 -11.20 -23.48
N ASP A 295 15.21 -10.85 -24.43
CA ASP A 295 16.64 -10.71 -24.18
C ASP A 295 16.99 -9.26 -23.78
N PRO A 296 17.31 -8.98 -22.49
CA PRO A 296 17.66 -7.64 -22.03
C PRO A 296 19.02 -7.15 -22.55
N ASN A 297 19.90 -8.05 -23.03
CA ASN A 297 21.20 -7.70 -23.57
C ASN A 297 21.07 -7.04 -24.96
N THR A 298 20.22 -7.64 -25.82
CA THR A 298 19.99 -7.14 -27.19
C THR A 298 18.78 -6.22 -27.30
N GLY A 299 17.86 -6.27 -26.33
CA GLY A 299 16.60 -5.52 -26.37
C GLY A 299 15.63 -6.07 -27.42
N THR A 300 15.64 -7.39 -27.64
CA THR A 300 14.78 -8.08 -28.60
C THR A 300 14.23 -9.38 -28.03
N TYR A 301 13.15 -9.91 -28.61
CA TYR A 301 12.63 -11.23 -28.23
C TYR A 301 13.48 -12.34 -28.85
N LEU A 302 13.70 -13.41 -28.09
CA LEU A 302 14.42 -14.60 -28.52
C LEU A 302 13.59 -15.38 -29.56
N GLU A 303 14.20 -15.69 -30.70
CA GLU A 303 13.58 -16.53 -31.73
C GLU A 303 13.49 -17.99 -31.26
N ASP A 304 12.37 -18.66 -31.57
CA ASP A 304 12.11 -20.06 -31.19
C ASP A 304 12.33 -20.36 -29.69
N TYR A 305 12.05 -19.38 -28.82
CA TYR A 305 12.32 -19.45 -27.37
C TYR A 305 11.77 -20.72 -26.68
N ASP A 306 10.57 -21.15 -27.07
CA ASP A 306 9.93 -22.35 -26.52
C ASP A 306 10.70 -23.65 -26.81
N LYS A 307 11.59 -23.65 -27.80
CA LYS A 307 12.40 -24.80 -28.22
C LYS A 307 13.86 -24.70 -27.81
N MET A 308 14.28 -23.53 -27.30
CA MET A 308 15.66 -23.28 -26.89
C MET A 308 16.04 -24.16 -25.69
N ALA A 309 17.30 -24.58 -25.63
CA ALA A 309 17.78 -25.41 -24.54
C ALA A 309 17.95 -24.56 -23.26
N THR A 310 17.66 -25.15 -22.10
CA THR A 310 17.65 -24.40 -20.82
C THR A 310 19.01 -23.81 -20.46
N ASP A 311 20.09 -24.50 -20.81
CA ASP A 311 21.48 -24.07 -20.62
C ASP A 311 21.84 -22.87 -21.52
N GLU A 312 21.32 -22.82 -22.75
CA GLU A 312 21.46 -21.65 -23.63
C GLU A 312 20.74 -20.43 -23.04
N ILE A 313 19.51 -20.64 -22.51
CA ILE A 313 18.73 -19.59 -21.86
C ILE A 313 19.43 -19.10 -20.58
N GLU A 314 19.94 -20.02 -19.78
CA GLU A 314 20.71 -19.74 -18.56
C GLU A 314 21.90 -18.84 -18.88
N ALA A 315 22.69 -19.19 -19.90
CA ALA A 315 23.85 -18.40 -20.31
C ALA A 315 23.48 -16.97 -20.70
N ILE A 316 22.36 -16.76 -21.40
CA ILE A 316 21.88 -15.43 -21.81
C ILE A 316 21.53 -14.57 -20.58
N TYR A 317 20.77 -15.12 -19.63
CA TYR A 317 20.33 -14.36 -18.46
C TYR A 317 21.44 -14.16 -17.43
N LYS A 318 22.32 -15.15 -17.24
CA LYS A 318 23.51 -14.98 -16.39
C LYS A 318 24.40 -13.88 -16.92
N LYS A 319 24.70 -13.86 -18.22
CA LYS A 319 25.45 -12.78 -18.87
C LYS A 319 24.83 -11.39 -18.62
N TRP A 320 23.51 -11.29 -18.66
CA TRP A 320 22.79 -10.06 -18.33
C TRP A 320 22.98 -9.64 -16.87
N MET A 321 22.82 -10.58 -15.94
CA MET A 321 22.98 -10.32 -14.50
C MET A 321 24.41 -9.90 -14.17
N GLU A 322 25.40 -10.57 -14.77
CA GLU A 322 26.82 -10.24 -14.65
C GLU A 322 27.11 -8.82 -15.16
N ALA A 323 26.65 -8.50 -16.38
CA ALA A 323 26.83 -7.18 -16.96
C ALA A 323 26.19 -6.08 -16.10
N SER A 324 24.99 -6.34 -15.57
CA SER A 324 24.27 -5.40 -14.69
C SER A 324 24.99 -5.20 -13.36
N TYR A 325 25.58 -6.25 -12.79
CA TYR A 325 26.36 -6.16 -11.56
C TYR A 325 27.64 -5.33 -11.78
N VAL A 326 28.39 -5.64 -12.85
CA VAL A 326 29.61 -4.91 -13.19
C VAL A 326 29.32 -3.44 -13.49
N GLU A 327 28.20 -3.12 -14.14
CA GLU A 327 27.78 -1.72 -14.36
C GLU A 327 27.52 -0.98 -13.03
N ALA A 328 26.92 -1.64 -12.05
CA ALA A 328 26.61 -1.04 -10.76
C ALA A 328 27.81 -0.96 -9.80
N ASN A 329 28.73 -1.93 -9.86
CA ASN A 329 29.79 -2.14 -8.87
C ASN A 329 31.21 -1.94 -9.43
N GLY A 330 31.36 -1.77 -10.75
CA GLY A 330 32.62 -1.49 -11.44
C GLY A 330 33.41 -2.73 -11.85
N ASN A 331 33.43 -3.78 -11.04
CA ASN A 331 34.11 -5.04 -11.34
C ASN A 331 33.31 -6.26 -10.85
N MET A 332 33.60 -7.41 -11.45
CA MET A 332 33.12 -8.68 -10.93
C MET A 332 33.98 -9.10 -9.74
N ASP A 333 33.33 -9.50 -8.66
CA ASP A 333 33.92 -10.06 -7.44
C ASP A 333 33.14 -11.32 -7.03
N ASP A 334 33.63 -12.03 -6.02
CA ASP A 334 33.01 -13.27 -5.52
C ASP A 334 31.53 -13.06 -5.12
N THR A 335 31.17 -11.85 -4.68
CA THR A 335 29.79 -11.50 -4.31
C THR A 335 28.89 -11.37 -5.53
N GLY A 336 29.41 -10.82 -6.63
CA GLY A 336 28.71 -10.75 -7.91
C GLY A 336 28.44 -12.13 -8.50
N GLU A 337 29.42 -13.03 -8.46
CA GLU A 337 29.27 -14.41 -8.92
C GLU A 337 28.18 -15.15 -8.12
N GLU A 338 28.22 -15.04 -6.78
CA GLU A 338 27.20 -15.64 -5.92
C GLU A 338 25.80 -15.06 -6.19
N LEU A 339 25.70 -13.75 -6.42
CA LEU A 339 24.44 -13.07 -6.71
C LEU A 339 23.83 -13.55 -8.03
N VAL A 340 24.63 -13.75 -9.08
CA VAL A 340 24.16 -14.26 -10.38
C VAL A 340 23.58 -15.66 -10.25
N GLU A 341 24.30 -16.55 -9.55
CA GLU A 341 23.82 -17.92 -9.31
C GLU A 341 22.54 -17.95 -8.48
N ASN A 342 22.49 -17.16 -7.40
CA ASN A 342 21.30 -17.06 -6.56
C ASN A 342 20.10 -16.49 -7.34
N GLN A 343 20.29 -15.45 -8.15
CA GLN A 343 19.22 -14.88 -8.96
C GLN A 343 18.68 -15.88 -10.00
N TRP A 344 19.55 -16.68 -10.62
CA TRP A 344 19.14 -17.72 -11.55
C TRP A 344 18.34 -18.81 -10.85
N ASN A 345 18.84 -19.33 -9.73
CA ASN A 345 18.14 -20.36 -8.94
C ASN A 345 16.78 -19.85 -8.41
N ASP A 346 16.74 -18.61 -7.94
CA ASP A 346 15.52 -17.96 -7.49
C ASP A 346 14.52 -17.79 -8.63
N LEU A 347 14.97 -17.45 -9.84
CA LEU A 347 14.13 -17.33 -11.03
C LEU A 347 13.47 -18.67 -11.37
N VAL A 348 14.27 -19.73 -11.49
CA VAL A 348 13.77 -21.06 -11.83
C VAL A 348 12.80 -21.54 -10.75
N THR A 349 13.17 -21.43 -9.48
CA THR A 349 12.34 -21.88 -8.36
C THR A 349 11.05 -21.06 -8.23
N SER A 350 11.09 -19.77 -8.54
CA SER A 350 9.90 -18.90 -8.45
C SER A 350 8.90 -19.16 -9.56
N LEU A 351 9.37 -19.48 -10.77
CA LEU A 351 8.52 -19.63 -11.96
C LEU A 351 8.09 -21.07 -12.23
N THR A 352 8.60 -22.03 -11.46
CA THR A 352 8.24 -23.44 -11.53
C THR A 352 7.51 -23.89 -10.27
N ASN A 353 6.76 -24.99 -10.39
CA ASN A 353 6.05 -25.63 -9.29
C ASN A 353 5.75 -27.11 -9.67
N PRO A 354 5.09 -27.90 -8.81
CA PRO A 354 4.84 -29.31 -9.10
C PRO A 354 4.05 -29.60 -10.39
N THR A 355 3.27 -28.63 -10.90
CA THR A 355 2.50 -28.75 -12.15
C THR A 355 3.16 -28.08 -13.35
N LYS A 356 3.98 -27.04 -13.12
CA LYS A 356 4.72 -26.30 -14.13
C LYS A 356 6.21 -26.47 -13.90
N THR A 357 6.83 -27.42 -14.60
CA THR A 357 8.27 -27.74 -14.47
C THR A 357 9.17 -26.86 -15.32
N ASP A 358 8.59 -26.08 -16.24
CA ASP A 358 9.31 -25.18 -17.13
C ASP A 358 9.02 -23.73 -16.74
N PHE A 359 10.03 -22.89 -16.54
CA PHE A 359 9.84 -21.50 -16.13
C PHE A 359 9.22 -20.63 -17.24
N ARG A 360 9.31 -21.07 -18.50
CA ARG A 360 8.77 -20.37 -19.67
C ARG A 360 7.25 -20.25 -19.63
N GLY A 361 6.72 -19.31 -20.42
CA GLY A 361 5.28 -19.12 -20.56
C GLY A 361 4.63 -18.45 -19.34
N PRO A 362 3.32 -18.64 -19.12
CA PRO A 362 2.53 -17.79 -18.22
C PRO A 362 2.95 -17.91 -16.76
N ILE A 363 3.04 -16.78 -16.06
CA ILE A 363 3.35 -16.73 -14.63
C ILE A 363 2.15 -17.24 -13.82
N GLU A 364 2.37 -18.25 -12.97
CA GLU A 364 1.32 -18.83 -12.12
C GLU A 364 1.14 -18.06 -10.82
N TRP A 365 0.44 -16.93 -10.91
CA TRP A 365 0.11 -16.09 -9.76
C TRP A 365 -0.79 -16.80 -8.73
N VAL A 366 -0.54 -16.52 -7.45
CA VAL A 366 -1.40 -17.01 -6.36
C VAL A 366 -2.52 -16.02 -6.14
N LYS A 367 -3.76 -16.45 -6.44
CA LYS A 367 -4.95 -15.62 -6.29
C LYS A 367 -5.27 -15.40 -4.80
N ILE A 368 -5.36 -14.12 -4.41
CA ILE A 368 -5.63 -13.71 -3.02
C ILE A 368 -7.13 -13.68 -2.74
N HIS A 369 -7.88 -12.97 -3.58
CA HIS A 369 -9.32 -12.82 -3.42
C HIS A 369 -10.03 -13.98 -4.12
N ASN A 370 -10.61 -14.90 -3.35
CA ASN A 370 -11.39 -16.00 -3.90
C ASN A 370 -12.82 -16.01 -3.37
N LEU A 371 -13.76 -16.16 -4.29
CA LEU A 371 -15.17 -16.39 -3.99
C LEU A 371 -15.53 -17.81 -4.44
N PRO A 372 -16.44 -18.51 -3.75
CA PRO A 372 -16.90 -19.82 -4.19
C PRO A 372 -17.51 -19.77 -5.60
N ASP A 373 -17.32 -20.82 -6.39
CA ASP A 373 -17.73 -20.87 -7.81
C ASP A 373 -19.25 -20.73 -8.04
N HIS A 374 -20.07 -21.01 -7.01
CA HIS A 374 -21.52 -20.81 -7.08
C HIS A 374 -21.94 -19.34 -6.90
N VAL A 375 -21.00 -18.43 -6.60
CA VAL A 375 -21.25 -17.00 -6.48
C VAL A 375 -20.93 -16.32 -7.80
N TYR A 376 -21.95 -15.74 -8.42
CA TYR A 376 -21.76 -14.90 -9.60
C TYR A 376 -21.44 -13.46 -9.19
N PHE A 377 -20.19 -13.05 -9.40
CA PHE A 377 -19.73 -11.68 -9.20
C PHE A 377 -19.28 -11.07 -10.54
N ASN A 378 -19.68 -9.82 -10.80
CA ASN A 378 -19.36 -9.12 -12.04
C ASN A 378 -18.69 -7.76 -11.77
N HIS A 379 -17.40 -7.63 -12.06
CA HIS A 379 -16.65 -6.38 -11.84
C HIS A 379 -17.22 -5.20 -12.63
N ALA A 380 -17.53 -5.38 -13.92
CA ALA A 380 -18.02 -4.29 -14.77
C ALA A 380 -19.31 -3.63 -14.25
N GLN A 381 -20.21 -4.40 -13.63
CA GLN A 381 -21.42 -3.85 -13.01
C GLN A 381 -21.10 -2.95 -11.81
N HIS A 382 -20.10 -3.31 -11.00
CA HIS A 382 -19.73 -2.51 -9.83
C HIS A 382 -18.87 -1.30 -10.22
N VAL A 383 -17.94 -1.46 -11.17
CA VAL A 383 -17.00 -0.41 -11.58
C VAL A 383 -17.63 0.54 -12.59
N SER A 384 -18.18 0.03 -13.69
CA SER A 384 -18.65 0.88 -14.79
C SER A 384 -20.03 1.46 -14.55
N VAL A 385 -20.96 0.67 -14.01
CA VAL A 385 -22.34 1.11 -13.72
C VAL A 385 -22.46 1.68 -12.32
N GLY A 386 -22.03 0.92 -11.31
CA GLY A 386 -22.10 1.32 -9.90
C GLY A 386 -21.10 2.40 -9.49
N LYS A 387 -20.08 2.68 -10.31
CA LYS A 387 -18.99 3.64 -10.03
C LYS A 387 -18.34 3.45 -8.66
N VAL A 388 -18.30 2.20 -8.17
CA VAL A 388 -17.70 1.86 -6.88
C VAL A 388 -16.18 1.92 -6.99
N ALA A 389 -15.55 2.66 -6.08
CA ALA A 389 -14.09 2.75 -6.03
C ALA A 389 -13.45 1.41 -5.67
N CYS A 390 -12.32 1.08 -6.29
CA CYS A 390 -11.57 -0.16 -6.04
C CYS A 390 -11.22 -0.34 -4.56
N GLN A 391 -10.85 0.75 -3.90
CA GLN A 391 -10.41 0.79 -2.50
C GLN A 391 -11.51 0.40 -1.51
N THR A 392 -12.78 0.58 -1.87
CA THR A 392 -13.91 0.17 -1.02
C THR A 392 -13.92 -1.34 -0.79
N CYS A 393 -13.51 -2.12 -1.80
CA CYS A 393 -13.48 -3.58 -1.71
C CYS A 393 -12.08 -4.10 -1.37
N HIS A 394 -11.05 -3.59 -2.04
CA HIS A 394 -9.67 -4.11 -1.96
C HIS A 394 -8.77 -3.37 -0.97
N GLY A 395 -9.27 -2.32 -0.30
CA GLY A 395 -8.46 -1.48 0.59
C GLY A 395 -7.52 -0.55 -0.18
N PRO A 396 -6.62 0.17 0.53
CA PRO A 396 -5.68 1.12 -0.08
C PRO A 396 -4.52 0.39 -0.79
N VAL A 397 -4.82 -0.27 -1.91
CA VAL A 397 -3.88 -1.10 -2.69
C VAL A 397 -2.66 -0.28 -3.15
N GLU A 398 -2.82 1.02 -3.40
CA GLU A 398 -1.72 1.92 -3.73
C GLU A 398 -0.69 2.11 -2.61
N LYS A 399 -0.97 1.61 -1.39
CA LYS A 399 -0.03 1.58 -0.26
C LYS A 399 0.51 0.19 0.02
N MET A 400 0.04 -0.83 -0.69
CA MET A 400 0.37 -2.24 -0.46
C MET A 400 1.62 -2.64 -1.25
N ALA A 401 2.71 -2.97 -0.56
CA ALA A 401 3.90 -3.54 -1.20
C ALA A 401 3.63 -4.98 -1.66
N VAL A 402 2.89 -5.74 -0.87
CA VAL A 402 2.31 -7.04 -1.23
C VAL A 402 0.82 -6.93 -0.95
N VAL A 403 -0.02 -7.42 -1.86
CA VAL A 403 -1.47 -7.33 -1.68
C VAL A 403 -1.90 -8.31 -0.59
N GLU A 404 -2.78 -7.84 0.29
CA GLU A 404 -3.48 -8.66 1.26
C GLU A 404 -4.99 -8.59 1.03
N GLN A 405 -5.71 -9.59 1.51
CA GLN A 405 -7.17 -9.52 1.51
C GLN A 405 -7.66 -8.56 2.61
N PHE A 406 -8.02 -7.34 2.21
CA PHE A 406 -8.52 -6.31 3.13
C PHE A 406 -9.94 -6.60 3.62
N SER A 407 -10.88 -6.73 2.69
CA SER A 407 -12.29 -6.97 3.02
C SER A 407 -12.60 -8.46 3.23
N PRO A 408 -13.56 -8.81 4.09
CA PRO A 408 -13.91 -10.21 4.32
C PRO A 408 -14.57 -10.88 3.11
N LEU A 409 -15.18 -10.10 2.21
CA LEU A 409 -15.95 -10.60 1.05
C LEU A 409 -17.00 -11.67 1.40
N SER A 410 -17.49 -11.65 2.64
CA SER A 410 -18.53 -12.55 3.11
C SER A 410 -19.91 -12.12 2.59
N MET A 411 -20.85 -13.06 2.50
CA MET A 411 -22.23 -12.75 2.09
C MET A 411 -22.83 -11.59 2.90
N GLY A 412 -22.66 -11.59 4.23
CA GLY A 412 -23.20 -10.54 5.10
C GLY A 412 -22.60 -9.15 4.79
N TRP A 413 -21.32 -9.10 4.44
CA TRP A 413 -20.67 -7.87 4.02
C TRP A 413 -21.22 -7.39 2.67
N CYS A 414 -21.36 -8.28 1.68
CA CYS A 414 -21.95 -7.94 0.38
C CYS A 414 -23.39 -7.42 0.52
N VAL A 415 -24.24 -8.12 1.29
CA VAL A 415 -25.65 -7.74 1.49
C VAL A 415 -25.77 -6.40 2.19
N ASN A 416 -24.94 -6.13 3.21
CA ASN A 416 -24.96 -4.84 3.89
C ASN A 416 -24.49 -3.71 2.96
N CYS A 417 -23.43 -3.93 2.18
CA CYS A 417 -22.97 -2.99 1.16
C CYS A 417 -24.10 -2.66 0.17
N HIS A 418 -24.80 -3.68 -0.36
CA HIS A 418 -25.92 -3.48 -1.29
C HIS A 418 -27.13 -2.78 -0.64
N ARG A 419 -27.35 -2.95 0.66
CA ARG A 419 -28.43 -2.26 1.40
C ARG A 419 -28.13 -0.80 1.71
N GLN A 420 -26.85 -0.44 1.77
CA GLN A 420 -26.39 0.86 2.25
C GLN A 420 -25.87 1.76 1.10
N THR A 421 -25.42 1.17 0.00
CA THR A 421 -24.88 1.91 -1.13
C THR A 421 -26.01 2.41 -2.01
N GLU A 422 -26.09 3.72 -2.18
CA GLU A 422 -27.05 4.35 -3.07
C GLU A 422 -26.61 4.23 -4.54
N VAL A 423 -27.58 4.06 -5.42
CA VAL A 423 -27.35 4.03 -6.87
C VAL A 423 -27.07 5.45 -7.38
N GLN A 424 -26.00 5.60 -8.15
CA GLN A 424 -25.61 6.86 -8.76
C GLN A 424 -26.47 7.12 -10.01
N PHE A 425 -27.65 7.72 -9.84
CA PHE A 425 -28.53 8.09 -10.97
C PHE A 425 -28.07 9.36 -11.70
N ALA A 426 -27.61 10.38 -10.96
CA ALA A 426 -27.22 11.65 -11.53
C ALA A 426 -25.82 11.60 -12.18
N GLY A 427 -25.69 12.10 -13.41
CA GLY A 427 -24.40 12.13 -14.13
C GLY A 427 -23.90 10.75 -14.55
N ASN A 428 -24.81 9.76 -14.59
CA ASN A 428 -24.49 8.39 -14.97
C ASN A 428 -25.16 8.07 -16.30
N GLU A 429 -24.35 8.08 -17.35
CA GLU A 429 -24.75 7.81 -18.73
C GLU A 429 -25.56 6.51 -18.87
N TYR A 430 -25.26 5.49 -18.05
CA TYR A 430 -26.02 4.24 -18.03
C TYR A 430 -27.51 4.48 -17.73
N TYR A 431 -27.83 5.30 -16.72
CA TYR A 431 -29.22 5.55 -16.32
C TYR A 431 -29.88 6.66 -17.14
N GLU A 432 -29.14 7.69 -17.54
CA GLU A 432 -29.61 8.77 -18.43
C GLU A 432 -30.14 8.22 -19.77
N THR A 433 -29.52 7.15 -20.27
CA THR A 433 -29.98 6.46 -21.47
C THR A 433 -31.38 5.86 -21.30
N TYR A 434 -31.68 5.25 -20.14
CA TYR A 434 -33.02 4.70 -19.86
C TYR A 434 -34.06 5.78 -19.63
N GLU A 435 -33.68 6.91 -19.02
CA GLU A 435 -34.55 8.08 -18.87
C GLU A 435 -34.95 8.62 -20.26
N THR A 436 -33.96 8.79 -21.15
CA THR A 436 -34.18 9.20 -22.54
C THR A 436 -35.15 8.25 -23.26
N TYR A 437 -34.91 6.94 -23.18
CA TYR A 437 -35.81 5.96 -23.79
C TYR A 437 -37.22 6.01 -23.22
N HIS A 438 -37.36 6.23 -21.91
CA HIS A 438 -38.65 6.37 -21.26
C HIS A 438 -39.42 7.60 -21.78
N GLU A 439 -38.75 8.75 -21.89
CA GLU A 439 -39.33 9.99 -22.41
C GLU A 439 -39.71 9.89 -23.89
N GLU A 440 -38.84 9.29 -24.72
CA GLU A 440 -39.12 9.09 -26.15
C GLU A 440 -40.33 8.18 -26.37
N MET A 441 -40.49 7.14 -25.54
CA MET A 441 -41.67 6.28 -25.57
C MET A 441 -42.92 7.01 -25.09
N ALA A 442 -42.82 7.82 -24.03
CA ALA A 442 -43.95 8.60 -23.53
C ALA A 442 -44.43 9.66 -24.54
N ASN A 443 -43.51 10.26 -25.29
CA ASN A 443 -43.79 11.26 -26.31
C ASN A 443 -44.15 10.65 -27.69
N GLY A 444 -44.17 9.32 -27.81
CA GLY A 444 -44.50 8.62 -29.06
C GLY A 444 -43.43 8.73 -30.15
N VAL A 445 -42.24 9.22 -29.83
CA VAL A 445 -41.07 9.27 -30.74
C VAL A 445 -40.56 7.86 -31.02
N ARG A 446 -40.67 6.99 -30.01
CA ARG A 446 -40.17 5.60 -30.02
C ARG A 446 -41.29 4.64 -29.60
N THR A 447 -41.35 3.47 -30.23
CA THR A 447 -42.35 2.43 -29.91
C THR A 447 -41.82 1.32 -29.00
N GLY A 448 -40.49 1.23 -28.81
CA GLY A 448 -39.84 0.28 -27.93
C GLY A 448 -38.31 0.43 -27.92
N VAL A 449 -37.63 -0.38 -27.12
CA VAL A 449 -36.16 -0.44 -27.02
C VAL A 449 -35.72 -1.87 -27.34
N THR A 450 -34.78 -2.00 -28.27
CA THR A 450 -34.20 -3.28 -28.66
C THR A 450 -32.92 -3.60 -27.87
N VAL A 451 -32.51 -4.86 -27.88
CA VAL A 451 -31.28 -5.31 -27.19
C VAL A 451 -30.02 -4.63 -27.77
N GLU A 452 -30.02 -4.33 -29.06
CA GLU A 452 -28.96 -3.58 -29.73
C GLU A 452 -28.77 -2.19 -29.12
N GLU A 453 -29.85 -1.49 -28.80
CA GLU A 453 -29.84 -0.11 -28.31
C GLU A 453 -29.39 0.02 -26.85
N ILE A 454 -29.37 -1.09 -26.10
CA ILE A 454 -28.72 -1.17 -24.78
C ILE A 454 -27.32 -1.81 -24.85
N GLY A 455 -26.78 -1.91 -26.07
CA GLY A 455 -25.44 -2.40 -26.36
C GLY A 455 -25.29 -3.92 -26.30
N GLY A 456 -26.38 -4.69 -26.40
CA GLY A 456 -26.34 -6.16 -26.37
C GLY A 456 -25.73 -6.80 -27.62
N LEU A 457 -25.26 -6.02 -28.59
CA LEU A 457 -24.41 -6.47 -29.70
C LEU A 457 -22.91 -6.32 -29.42
N GLU A 458 -22.52 -5.76 -28.29
CA GLU A 458 -21.11 -5.71 -27.89
C GLU A 458 -20.61 -7.11 -27.57
N CYS A 459 -19.73 -7.65 -28.42
CA CYS A 459 -19.18 -8.99 -28.27
C CYS A 459 -18.63 -9.25 -26.86
N GLN A 460 -18.03 -8.23 -26.21
CA GLN A 460 -17.46 -8.32 -24.87
C GLN A 460 -18.51 -8.57 -23.76
N LYS A 461 -19.77 -8.13 -23.96
CA LYS A 461 -20.86 -8.40 -23.00
C LYS A 461 -21.31 -9.87 -23.01
N CYS A 462 -21.03 -10.61 -24.09
CA CYS A 462 -21.43 -12.02 -24.24
C CYS A 462 -20.26 -13.02 -24.23
N HIS A 463 -19.10 -12.65 -24.78
CA HIS A 463 -18.00 -13.57 -25.04
C HIS A 463 -16.77 -13.44 -24.12
N TYR A 464 -16.79 -12.50 -23.16
CA TYR A 464 -15.74 -12.21 -22.17
C TYR A 464 -14.37 -11.84 -22.73
#